data_AF-A0A2W7C1I3-F1
#
_entry.id   AF-A0A2W7C1I3-F1
#
_cell.length_a   1.000
_cell.length_b   1.000
_cell.length_c   1.000
_cell.angle_alpha   90.00
_cell.angle_beta   90.00
_cell.angle_gamma   90.00
#
_symmetry.space_group_name_H-M   'P 1'
#
loop_
_entity.id
_entity.type
_entity.pdbx_description
1 polymer ?
#
loop_
_entity_poly.entity_id
_entity_poly.type
_entity_poly.pdbx_seq_one_letter_code
_entity_poly.pdbx_strand_id
1 'polypeptide(L)' 'MTLTEADAKLTDAMRAALHEHAEFIQSKGGTADEIKASVDAYAELLREWHKKTMGEITRFASEPSAPSHAVN' A
#
# COMPACT_ATOMS: atom_id res chain seq x y z
N MET A 1 -7.20 -14.24 -6.06
CA MET A 1 -6.23 -13.14 -6.05
C MET A 1 -4.86 -13.73 -5.81
N THR A 2 -3.94 -13.58 -6.76
CA THR A 2 -2.56 -14.03 -6.63
C THR A 2 -1.72 -13.00 -5.85
N LEU A 3 -0.53 -13.39 -5.38
CA LEU A 3 0.39 -12.45 -4.72
C LEU A 3 0.80 -11.31 -5.67
N THR A 4 1.00 -11.61 -6.96
CA THR A 4 1.29 -10.61 -7.99
C THR A 4 0.14 -9.63 -8.19
N GLU A 5 -1.11 -10.11 -8.20
CA GLU A 5 -2.29 -9.24 -8.29
C GLU A 5 -2.46 -8.36 -7.06
N ALA A 6 -2.10 -8.86 -5.87
CA ALA A 6 -2.13 -8.09 -4.63
C ALA A 6 -1.06 -6.97 -4.64
N ASP A 7 0.17 -7.31 -5.02
CA ASP A 7 1.29 -6.37 -5.16
C ASP A 7 0.98 -5.23 -6.13
N ALA A 8 0.43 -5.58 -7.31
CA ALA A 8 0.01 -4.60 -8.31
C ALA A 8 -1.08 -3.65 -7.76
N LYS A 9 -2.10 -4.18 -7.08
CA LYS A 9 -3.17 -3.36 -6.48
C LYS A 9 -2.65 -2.40 -5.41
N LEU A 10 -1.72 -2.86 -4.56
CA LEU A 10 -1.14 -2.00 -3.53
C LEU A 10 -0.25 -0.93 -4.15
N THR A 11 0.51 -1.27 -5.19
CA THR A 11 1.32 -0.30 -5.95
C THR A 11 0.44 0.77 -6.60
N ASP A 12 -0.68 0.39 -7.22
CA ASP A 12 -1.63 1.33 -7.81
C ASP A 12 -2.27 2.23 -6.74
N ALA A 13 -2.63 1.67 -5.58
CA ALA A 13 -3.14 2.44 -4.46
C ALA A 13 -2.12 3.46 -3.93
N MET A 14 -0.83 3.08 -3.83
CA MET A 14 0.23 4.02 -3.45
C MET A 14 0.35 5.17 -4.46
N ARG A 15 0.28 4.88 -5.77
CA ARG A 15 0.36 5.90 -6.82
C ARG A 15 -0.81 6.88 -6.72
N ALA A 16 -2.03 6.38 -6.54
CA ALA A 16 -3.21 7.21 -6.35
C ALA A 16 -3.09 8.10 -5.11
N ALA A 17 -2.67 7.53 -3.98
CA ALA A 17 -2.50 8.28 -2.73
C ALA A 17 -1.45 9.40 -2.84
N LEU A 18 -0.33 9.16 -3.54
CA LEU A 18 0.67 10.19 -3.78
C LEU A 18 0.14 11.34 -4.67
N HIS A 19 -0.67 10.99 -5.68
CA HIS A 19 -1.30 11.98 -6.54
C HIS A 19 -2.30 12.85 -5.77
N GLU A 20 -3.21 12.22 -5.03
CA GLU A 20 -4.20 12.91 -4.19
C GLU A 20 -3.52 13.83 -3.16
N HIS A 21 -2.41 13.38 -2.57
CA HIS A 21 -1.65 14.19 -1.62
C HIS A 21 -0.99 15.40 -2.29
N ALA A 22 -0.43 15.24 -3.48
CA ALA A 22 0.13 16.34 -4.26
C ALA A 22 -0.95 17.36 -4.65
N GLU A 23 -2.09 16.90 -5.14
CA GLU A 23 -3.25 17.74 -5.48
C GLU A 23 -3.79 18.48 -4.25
N PHE A 24 -3.85 17.82 -3.10
CA PHE A 24 -4.26 18.44 -1.85
C PHE A 24 -3.34 19.62 -1.50
N ILE A 25 -2.02 19.44 -1.51
CA ILE A 25 -1.06 20.51 -1.19
C ILE A 25 -1.15 21.64 -2.21
N GLN A 26 -1.24 21.30 -3.50
CA GLN A 26 -1.43 22.29 -4.56
C GLN A 26 -2.71 23.11 -4.36
N SER A 27 -3.82 22.47 -3.97
CA SER A 27 -5.10 23.14 -3.69
C SER A 27 -5.03 24.10 -2.51
N LYS A 28 -4.04 23.94 -1.62
CA LYS A 28 -3.76 24.84 -0.49
C LYS A 28 -2.76 25.94 -0.84
N GLY A 29 -2.31 26.02 -2.09
CA GLY A 29 -1.34 27.01 -2.56
C GLY A 29 0.11 26.65 -2.29
N GLY A 30 0.42 25.37 -2.02
CA GLY A 30 1.80 24.92 -1.83
C GLY A 30 2.63 25.07 -3.10
N THR A 31 3.91 25.37 -2.92
CA THR A 31 4.91 25.48 -3.97
C THR A 31 5.34 24.12 -4.50
N ALA A 32 5.99 24.09 -5.67
CA ALA A 32 6.51 22.85 -6.25
C ALA A 32 7.50 22.13 -5.31
N ASP A 33 8.35 22.87 -4.61
CA ASP A 33 9.33 22.31 -3.66
C ASP A 33 8.65 21.71 -2.43
N GLU A 34 7.60 22.37 -1.91
CA GLU A 34 6.80 21.85 -0.79
C GLU A 34 6.02 20.59 -1.17
N ILE A 35 5.40 20.58 -2.36
CA ILE A 35 4.73 19.41 -2.92
C ILE A 35 5.74 18.26 -3.01
N LYS A 36 6.91 18.50 -3.61
CA LYS A 36 7.94 17.49 -3.76
C LYS A 36 8.41 16.94 -2.41
N ALA A 37 8.77 17.82 -1.47
CA ALA A 37 9.24 17.40 -0.15
C ALA A 37 8.19 16.58 0.60
N SER A 38 6.92 16.98 0.52
CA SER A 38 5.84 16.26 1.20
C SER A 38 5.50 14.92 0.54
N VAL A 39 5.48 14.87 -0.81
CA VAL A 39 5.27 13.63 -1.57
C VAL A 39 6.40 12.64 -1.31
N ASP A 40 7.65 13.09 -1.25
CA ASP A 40 8.81 12.24 -0.95
C ASP A 40 8.69 11.62 0.46
N ALA A 41 8.34 12.44 1.46
CA ALA A 41 8.10 11.96 2.83
C ALA A 41 6.91 10.98 2.91
N TYR A 42 5.83 11.26 2.20
CA TYR A 42 4.66 10.38 2.20
C TYR A 42 4.94 9.06 1.46
N ALA A 43 5.76 9.09 0.41
CA ALA A 43 6.19 7.88 -0.31
C ALA A 43 6.97 6.92 0.59
N GLU A 44 7.78 7.41 1.52
CA GLU A 44 8.47 6.56 2.51
C GLU A 44 7.48 5.83 3.42
N LEU A 45 6.47 6.54 3.93
CA LEU A 45 5.42 5.95 4.77
C LEU A 45 4.63 4.88 4.01
N LEU A 46 4.26 5.16 2.76
CA LEU A 46 3.52 4.23 1.91
C LEU A 46 4.35 3.00 1.55
N ARG A 47 5.67 3.12 1.34
CA ARG A 47 6.57 1.98 1.11
C ARG A 47 6.60 1.02 2.30
N GLU A 48 6.70 1.55 3.52
CA GLU A 48 6.70 0.72 4.73
C GLU A 48 5.34 0.05 4.97
N TRP A 49 4.24 0.78 4.73
CA TRP A 49 2.90 0.20 4.77
C TRP A 49 2.72 -0.93 3.75
N HIS A 50 3.15 -0.72 2.51
CA HIS A 50 3.09 -1.71 1.44
C HIS A 50 3.86 -2.98 1.81
N LYS A 51 5.10 -2.83 2.29
CA LYS A 51 5.94 -3.95 2.73
C LYS A 51 5.29 -4.77 3.85
N LYS A 52 4.72 -4.10 4.87
CA LYS A 52 4.02 -4.78 5.97
C LYS A 52 2.80 -5.54 5.47
N THR A 53 1.98 -4.88 4.64
CA THR A 53 0.75 -5.46 4.08
C THR A 53 1.06 -6.67 3.20
N MET A 54 2.05 -6.58 2.32
CA MET A 54 2.50 -7.71 1.50
C MET A 54 3.06 -8.85 2.35
N GLY A 55 3.75 -8.54 3.45
CA GLY A 55 4.20 -9.54 4.43
C GLY A 55 3.03 -10.31 5.05
N GLU A 56 1.96 -9.62 5.44
CA GLU A 56 0.75 -10.23 5.98
C GLU A 56 0.02 -11.07 4.92
N ILE A 57 -0.17 -10.54 3.71
CA ILE A 57 -0.81 -11.27 2.60
C ILE A 57 -0.03 -12.55 2.27
N THR A 58 1.30 -12.47 2.23
CA THR A 58 2.17 -13.63 1.97
C THR A 58 2.04 -14.65 3.10
N ARG A 59 2.00 -14.21 4.36
CA ARG A 59 1.79 -15.08 5.51
C ARG A 59 0.44 -15.81 5.40
N PHE A 60 -0.65 -15.09 5.19
CA PHE A 60 -1.99 -15.69 5.06
C PHE A 60 -2.08 -16.66 3.88
N ALA A 61 -1.43 -16.34 2.75
CA ALA A 61 -1.39 -17.23 1.60
C ALA A 61 -0.55 -18.50 1.82
N SER A 62 0.39 -18.46 2.78
CA SER A 62 1.30 -19.57 3.10
C SER A 62 0.82 -20.40 4.30
N GLU A 63 -0.16 -19.91 5.08
CA GLU A 63 -0.76 -20.68 6.17
C GLU A 63 -1.61 -21.82 5.57
N PRO A 64 -1.31 -23.10 5.87
CA PRO A 64 -2.16 -24.20 5.45
C PRO A 64 -3.52 -24.01 6.11
N SER A 65 -4.58 -23.96 5.30
CA SER A 65 -5.95 -24.03 5.80
C SER A 65 -6.04 -25.21 6.77
N ALA A 66 -6.42 -24.94 8.03
CA ALA A 66 -6.67 -25.99 9.00
C ALA A 66 -7.62 -27.03 8.36
N PRO A 67 -7.28 -28.33 8.41
CA PRO A 67 -8.04 -29.34 7.68
C PRO A 67 -9.47 -29.42 8.20
N SER A 68 -10.41 -29.49 7.25
CA SER A 68 -11.71 -30.12 7.44
C SER A 68 -11.54 -31.47 8.14
N HIS A 69 -12.29 -31.67 9.23
CA HIS A 69 -12.68 -32.91 9.91
C HIS A 69 -12.33 -32.97 11.41
N ALA A 70 -13.31 -32.62 12.23
CA ALA A 70 -13.67 -33.41 13.41
C ALA A 70 -15.20 -33.40 13.53
N VAL A 71 -15.85 -34.12 12.61
CA VAL A 71 -17.13 -34.77 12.90
C VAL A 71 -16.79 -35.91 13.86
N ASN A 72 -17.29 -35.84 15.09
CA ASN A 72 -17.58 -36.96 15.97
C ASN A 72 -18.95 -36.68 16.60
#